data_AF-A0A1Y2XAT1-F1
#
_entry.id   AF-A0A1Y2XAT1-F1
#
_cell.length_a   1.000
_cell.length_b   1.000
_cell.length_c   1.000
_cell.angle_alpha   90.00
_cell.angle_beta   90.00
_cell.angle_gamma   90.00
#
_symmetry.space_group_name_H-M   'P 1'
#
loop_
_entity.id
_entity.type
_entity.pdbx_description
1 polymer ?
#
loop_
_entity_poly.entity_id
_entity_poly.type
_entity_poly.pdbx_seq_one_letter_code
_entity_poly.pdbx_strand_id
1 'polypeptide(L)'
;MQSITTLVSILAFIPGLLVNACDCHHNNDAGRWKGSQTPADAVWELCQAGGTCKENGHGARLCVVGDVSQCLCAYEAAKSWQSKHGDWFLWSGMNCGDLTVTMNAD
;
A
#
# COMPACT_ATOMS: atom_id res chain seq x y z
N MET A 1 -28.36 53.76 21.03
CA MET A 1 -27.32 53.11 20.19
C MET A 1 -26.56 52.13 21.06
N GLN A 2 -26.78 50.83 20.88
CA GLN A 2 -25.92 49.76 21.41
C GLN A 2 -25.85 48.64 20.39
N SER A 3 -24.63 48.23 20.11
CA SER A 3 -24.19 47.48 18.93
C SER A 3 -24.66 46.03 18.93
N ILE A 4 -25.10 45.58 17.75
CA ILE A 4 -25.35 44.16 17.46
C ILE A 4 -23.99 43.53 17.17
N THR A 5 -23.48 42.70 18.09
CA THR A 5 -22.22 41.99 17.91
C THR A 5 -22.47 40.74 17.06
N THR A 6 -22.18 40.84 15.77
CA THR A 6 -22.25 39.70 14.84
C THR A 6 -21.08 38.76 15.10
N LEU A 7 -21.36 37.56 15.62
CA LEU A 7 -20.37 36.48 15.72
C LEU A 7 -20.11 35.90 14.33
N VAL A 8 -18.92 36.18 13.78
CA VAL A 8 -18.41 35.51 12.58
C VAL A 8 -17.71 34.23 13.03
N SER A 9 -18.38 33.08 12.91
CA SER A 9 -17.76 31.78 13.09
C SER A 9 -16.81 31.50 11.91
N ILE A 10 -15.51 31.60 12.16
CA ILE A 10 -14.47 31.21 11.20
C ILE A 10 -14.48 29.68 11.13
N LEU A 11 -15.00 29.13 10.03
CA LEU A 11 -14.73 27.75 9.62
C LEU A 11 -13.22 27.63 9.43
N ALA A 12 -12.54 27.00 10.38
CA ALA A 12 -11.16 26.59 10.22
C ALA A 12 -11.10 25.56 9.09
N PHE A 13 -10.71 26.01 7.89
CA PHE A 13 -10.16 25.14 6.87
C PHE A 13 -8.93 24.49 7.47
N ILE A 14 -9.07 23.27 7.98
CA ILE A 14 -7.92 22.39 8.19
C ILE A 14 -7.36 22.18 6.78
N PRO A 15 -6.17 22.72 6.44
CA PRO A 15 -5.56 22.39 5.18
C PRO A 15 -5.40 20.87 5.19
N GLY A 16 -6.01 20.23 4.20
CA GLY A 16 -5.99 18.79 4.05
C GLY A 16 -4.60 18.29 4.34
N LEU A 17 -4.49 17.31 5.23
CA LEU A 17 -3.33 16.46 5.32
C LEU A 17 -2.89 16.18 3.89
N LEU A 18 -1.68 16.59 3.54
CA LEU A 18 -1.01 16.16 2.33
C LEU A 18 -0.80 14.65 2.51
N VAL A 19 -1.87 13.86 2.28
CA VAL A 19 -1.73 12.49 1.85
C VAL A 19 -0.87 12.61 0.61
N ASN A 20 0.40 12.25 0.74
CA ASN A 20 1.19 11.90 -0.42
C ASN A 20 0.35 10.82 -1.10
N ALA A 21 -0.41 11.22 -2.13
CA ALA A 21 -1.26 10.32 -2.86
C ALA A 21 -0.29 9.39 -3.55
N CYS A 22 -0.07 8.24 -2.92
CA CYS A 22 0.85 7.24 -3.39
C CYS A 22 0.46 6.89 -4.82
N ASP A 23 1.27 7.35 -5.78
CA ASP A 23 1.05 7.08 -7.18
C ASP A 23 1.56 5.68 -7.47
N CYS A 24 0.72 4.71 -7.11
CA CYS A 24 0.97 3.31 -7.33
C CYS A 24 0.13 2.83 -8.52
N HIS A 25 0.72 1.97 -9.34
CA HIS A 25 0.09 1.32 -10.50
C HIS A 25 0.22 -0.19 -10.36
N HIS A 26 -0.65 -0.95 -11.04
CA HIS A 26 -0.61 -2.41 -11.05
C HIS A 26 -0.92 -3.00 -12.41
N ASN A 27 -0.55 -4.26 -12.63
CA ASN A 27 -0.62 -4.94 -13.93
C ASN A 27 -1.95 -5.64 -14.28
N ASN A 28 -2.99 -5.52 -13.43
CA ASN A 28 -4.30 -6.18 -13.59
C ASN A 28 -4.25 -7.72 -13.62
N ASP A 29 -3.15 -8.33 -13.17
CA ASP A 29 -3.00 -9.76 -13.03
C ASP A 29 -2.89 -10.13 -11.55
N ALA A 30 -3.72 -11.05 -11.08
CA ALA A 30 -3.79 -11.39 -9.65
C ALA A 30 -2.82 -12.53 -9.33
N GLY A 31 -1.82 -12.25 -8.52
CA GLY A 31 -1.02 -13.27 -7.86
C GLY A 31 -1.78 -13.90 -6.68
N ARG A 32 -1.47 -15.16 -6.38
CA ARG A 32 -2.03 -15.89 -5.25
C ARG A 32 -1.00 -16.08 -4.15
N TRP A 33 -1.40 -15.80 -2.92
CA TRP A 33 -0.57 -15.90 -1.73
C TRP A 33 -1.23 -16.84 -0.71
N LYS A 34 -0.66 -18.04 -0.58
CA LYS A 34 -1.12 -19.11 0.32
C LYS A 34 -0.52 -19.03 1.74
N GLY A 35 0.11 -17.91 2.09
CA GLY A 35 0.69 -17.69 3.42
C GLY A 35 -0.37 -17.33 4.47
N SER A 36 -0.06 -17.56 5.75
CA SER A 36 -0.90 -17.10 6.87
C SER A 36 -0.86 -15.58 7.06
N GLN A 37 0.28 -14.96 6.75
CA GLN A 37 0.49 -13.51 6.68
C GLN A 37 -0.20 -12.91 5.45
N THR A 38 -0.72 -11.68 5.55
CA THR A 38 -1.29 -10.98 4.39
C THR A 38 -0.17 -10.56 3.40
N PRO A 39 -0.46 -10.47 2.09
CA PRO A 39 0.50 -9.93 1.12
C PRO A 39 1.01 -8.54 1.52
N ALA A 40 0.14 -7.65 1.99
CA ALA A 40 0.54 -6.31 2.44
C ALA A 40 1.53 -6.36 3.61
N ASP A 41 1.28 -7.21 4.62
CA ASP A 41 2.21 -7.34 5.74
C ASP A 41 3.56 -7.94 5.29
N ALA A 42 3.55 -8.84 4.30
CA ALA A 42 4.78 -9.36 3.70
C ALA A 42 5.54 -8.27 2.92
N VAL A 43 4.84 -7.42 2.17
CA VAL A 43 5.42 -6.22 1.53
C VAL A 43 6.08 -5.33 2.58
N TRP A 44 5.37 -5.01 3.67
CA TRP A 44 5.91 -4.17 4.75
C TRP A 44 7.17 -4.78 5.38
N GLU A 45 7.14 -6.06 5.71
CA GLU A 45 8.29 -6.77 6.28
C GLU A 45 9.51 -6.72 5.37
N LEU A 46 9.34 -7.02 4.08
CA LEU A 46 10.43 -6.98 3.08
C LEU A 46 10.97 -5.56 2.89
N CYS A 47 10.08 -4.58 2.92
CA CYS A 47 10.42 -3.17 2.89
C CYS A 47 11.32 -2.76 4.07
N GLN A 48 10.93 -3.12 5.29
CA GLN A 48 11.72 -2.84 6.50
C GLN A 48 13.07 -3.58 6.50
N ALA A 49 13.17 -4.70 5.78
CA ALA A 49 14.42 -5.43 5.57
C ALA A 49 15.34 -4.82 4.48
N GLY A 50 14.95 -3.70 3.85
CA GLY A 50 15.73 -3.03 2.80
C GLY A 50 15.45 -3.54 1.38
N GLY A 51 14.36 -4.30 1.18
CA GLY A 51 13.99 -4.89 -0.10
C GLY A 51 14.67 -6.25 -0.33
N THR A 52 13.86 -7.28 -0.56
CA THR A 52 14.30 -8.64 -0.87
C THR A 52 13.11 -9.47 -1.36
N CYS A 53 13.26 -10.79 -1.46
CA CYS A 53 12.19 -11.73 -1.76
C CYS A 53 11.90 -12.67 -0.59
N LYS A 54 10.63 -13.02 -0.41
CA LYS A 54 10.17 -14.02 0.55
C LYS A 54 9.31 -15.06 -0.15
N GLU A 55 9.56 -16.32 0.16
CA GLU A 55 8.68 -17.44 -0.21
C GLU A 55 7.75 -17.74 0.96
N ASN A 56 6.50 -18.11 0.66
CA ASN A 56 5.51 -18.43 1.69
C ASN A 56 5.48 -19.91 2.11
N GLY A 57 6.41 -20.74 1.62
CA GLY A 57 6.45 -22.19 1.86
C GLY A 57 5.42 -23.01 1.04
N HIS A 58 4.63 -22.37 0.18
CA HIS A 58 3.58 -22.97 -0.63
C HIS A 58 3.71 -22.62 -2.13
N GLY A 59 4.93 -22.30 -2.58
CA GLY A 59 5.28 -22.01 -3.98
C GLY A 59 5.17 -20.53 -4.38
N ALA A 60 4.45 -19.70 -3.62
CA ALA A 60 4.37 -18.27 -3.94
C ALA A 60 5.60 -17.52 -3.41
N ARG A 61 6.15 -16.66 -4.26
CA ARG A 61 7.27 -15.76 -3.97
C ARG A 61 6.80 -14.33 -4.15
N LEU A 62 7.09 -13.48 -3.17
CA LEU A 62 6.83 -12.05 -3.20
C LEU A 62 8.18 -11.32 -3.07
N CYS A 63 8.43 -10.35 -3.93
CA CYS A 63 9.65 -9.55 -3.93
C CYS A 63 9.32 -8.06 -3.84
N VAL A 64 10.17 -7.32 -3.14
CA VAL A 64 10.19 -5.86 -3.09
C VAL A 64 11.56 -5.39 -3.53
N VAL A 65 11.64 -4.62 -4.60
CA VAL A 65 12.90 -4.17 -5.22
C VAL A 65 12.78 -2.70 -5.61
N GLY A 66 13.85 -1.93 -5.42
CA GLY A 66 13.92 -0.52 -5.81
C GLY A 66 13.99 0.42 -4.62
N ASP A 67 13.41 1.62 -4.74
CA ASP A 67 13.51 2.67 -3.72
C ASP A 67 12.60 2.40 -2.50
N VAL A 68 13.19 1.83 -1.44
CA VAL A 68 12.49 1.53 -0.19
C VAL A 68 11.99 2.78 0.57
N SER A 69 12.33 4.00 0.15
CA SER A 69 11.67 5.19 0.67
C SER A 69 10.16 5.21 0.36
N GLN A 70 9.73 4.48 -0.68
CA GLN A 70 8.32 4.36 -1.11
C GLN A 70 7.55 3.25 -0.37
N CYS A 71 8.13 2.66 0.67
CA CYS A 71 7.57 1.48 1.34
C CYS A 71 6.20 1.70 1.97
N LEU A 72 5.95 2.89 2.53
CA LEU A 72 4.62 3.22 3.06
C LEU A 72 3.57 3.20 1.94
N CYS A 73 3.93 3.69 0.76
CA CYS A 73 3.04 3.71 -0.39
C CYS A 73 2.72 2.32 -0.92
N ALA A 74 3.74 1.47 -1.09
CA ALA A 74 3.51 0.10 -1.52
C ALA A 74 2.71 -0.71 -0.50
N TYR A 75 2.93 -0.50 0.81
CA TYR A 75 2.12 -1.14 1.85
C TYR A 75 0.65 -0.71 1.78
N GLU A 76 0.36 0.59 1.75
CA GLU A 76 -1.03 1.08 1.73
C GLU A 76 -1.75 0.67 0.44
N ALA A 77 -1.06 0.72 -0.71
CA ALA A 77 -1.60 0.20 -1.97
C ALA A 77 -1.87 -1.30 -1.90
N ALA A 78 -0.92 -2.10 -1.40
CA ALA A 78 -1.09 -3.55 -1.27
C ALA A 78 -2.24 -3.89 -0.30
N LYS A 79 -2.36 -3.15 0.79
CA LYS A 79 -3.42 -3.30 1.77
C LYS A 79 -4.80 -2.98 1.19
N SER A 80 -4.89 -1.96 0.34
CA SER A 80 -6.15 -1.58 -0.33
C SER A 80 -6.51 -2.53 -1.48
N TRP A 81 -5.54 -3.17 -2.12
CA TRP A 81 -5.75 -3.98 -3.31
C TRP A 81 -5.74 -5.48 -3.07
N GLN A 82 -5.27 -5.93 -1.91
CA GLN A 82 -5.36 -7.33 -1.55
C GLN A 82 -6.81 -7.76 -1.28
N SER A 83 -7.12 -9.02 -1.55
CA SER A 83 -8.41 -9.63 -1.26
C SER A 83 -8.25 -11.04 -0.72
N LYS A 84 -9.30 -11.58 -0.09
CA LYS A 84 -9.30 -12.93 0.47
C LYS A 84 -10.52 -13.73 0.04
N HIS A 85 -10.27 -14.85 -0.63
CA HIS A 85 -11.29 -15.80 -1.11
C HIS A 85 -10.80 -17.23 -0.90
N GLY A 86 -10.55 -17.61 0.34
CA GLY A 86 -9.78 -18.81 0.70
C GLY A 86 -8.32 -18.44 0.93
N ASP A 87 -7.58 -18.25 -0.17
CA ASP A 87 -6.23 -17.68 -0.14
C ASP A 87 -6.25 -16.15 -0.22
N TRP A 88 -5.09 -15.55 0.01
CA TRP A 88 -4.87 -14.14 -0.26
C TRP A 88 -4.53 -13.92 -1.72
N PHE A 89 -4.97 -12.78 -2.24
CA PHE A 89 -4.64 -12.33 -3.58
C PHE A 89 -4.13 -10.91 -3.52
N LEU A 90 -3.18 -10.60 -4.38
CA LEU A 90 -2.66 -9.25 -4.62
C LEU A 90 -2.23 -9.19 -6.09
N TRP A 91 -2.16 -8.01 -6.69
CA TRP A 91 -1.61 -7.88 -8.04
C TRP A 91 -0.20 -8.47 -8.12
N SER A 92 0.08 -9.24 -9.17
CA SER A 92 1.36 -9.91 -9.41
C SER A 92 2.48 -8.92 -9.75
N GLY A 93 2.13 -7.69 -10.15
CA GLY A 93 3.05 -6.58 -10.32
C GLY A 93 2.42 -5.27 -9.85
N MET A 94 3.15 -4.56 -8.98
CA MET A 94 2.82 -3.21 -8.54
C MET A 94 4.06 -2.32 -8.59
N ASN A 95 3.86 -1.05 -8.94
CA ASN A 95 4.92 -0.05 -9.00
C ASN A 95 4.48 1.19 -8.23
N CYS A 96 5.29 1.67 -7.29
CA CYS A 96 5.07 2.90 -6.52
C CYS A 96 6.32 3.76 -6.67
N GLY A 97 6.31 4.68 -7.64
CA GLY A 97 7.55 5.32 -8.11
C GLY A 97 8.57 4.29 -8.60
N ASP A 98 9.80 4.35 -8.06
CA ASP A 98 10.88 3.43 -8.41
C ASP A 98 10.89 2.13 -7.59
N LEU A 99 9.91 1.93 -6.70
CA LEU A 99 9.75 0.66 -5.98
C LEU A 99 8.79 -0.25 -6.72
N THR A 100 9.20 -1.50 -6.91
CA THR A 100 8.43 -2.55 -7.55
C THR A 100 8.15 -3.67 -6.56
N VAL A 101 6.89 -4.09 -6.50
CA VAL A 101 6.46 -5.31 -5.83
C VAL A 101 6.09 -6.33 -6.90
N THR A 102 6.64 -7.53 -6.83
CA THR A 102 6.22 -8.64 -7.69
C THR A 102 5.78 -9.83 -6.86
N MET A 103 4.80 -10.57 -7.37
CA MET A 103 4.34 -11.81 -6.76
C MET A 103 4.01 -12.84 -7.85
N ASN A 104 4.43 -14.08 -7.67
CA ASN A 104 4.08 -15.13 -8.63
C ASN A 104 2.56 -15.37 -8.66
N ALA A 105 2.01 -15.54 -9.86
CA ALA A 105 0.63 -15.96 -10.07
C ALA A 105 0.57 -17.49 -10.24
N ASP A 106 0.33 -18.21 -9.14
CA ASP A 106 0.17 -19.69 -9.11
C ASP A 106 -1.24 -20.13 -8.67
#